data_AF-A0AAE9UM71-F1
#
_entry.id   AF-A0AAE9UM71-F1
#
_cell.length_a   1.000
_cell.length_b   1.000
_cell.length_c   1.000
_cell.angle_alpha   90.00
_cell.angle_beta   90.00
_cell.angle_gamma   90.00
#
_symmetry.space_group_name_H-M   'P 1'
#
loop_
_entity.id
_entity.type
_entity.pdbx_description
1 polymer ?
#
loop_
_entity_poly.entity_id
_entity_poly.type
_entity_poly.pdbx_seq_one_letter_code
_entity_poly.pdbx_strand_id
1 'polypeptide(L)'
;MSKYAATKKLILAFLGVEIDAGETIEIEDEYAEQVNKDLKLTFPDVEAVLVPVSKDETIEIEDEKPKKATRKKKSDAEIIEDDAAEK
;
A
#
# COMPACT_ATOMS: atom_id res chain seq x y z
N MET A 1 13.95 -9.09 13.78
CA MET A 1 13.35 -9.02 12.43
C MET A 1 12.79 -7.62 12.24
N SER A 2 13.04 -7.03 11.07
CA SER A 2 12.60 -5.70 10.70
C SER A 2 11.53 -5.83 9.64
N LYS A 3 10.64 -4.84 9.54
CA LYS A 3 9.62 -4.81 8.49
C LYS A 3 10.20 -4.13 7.27
N TYR A 4 9.96 -4.70 6.09
CA TYR A 4 10.39 -4.16 4.82
C TYR A 4 9.21 -4.11 3.86
N ALA A 5 9.01 -2.96 3.21
CA ALA A 5 8.03 -2.80 2.15
C ALA A 5 8.65 -3.20 0.82
N ALA A 6 7.95 -4.03 0.05
CA ALA A 6 8.35 -4.36 -1.30
C ALA A 6 7.93 -3.25 -2.27
N THR A 7 8.87 -2.70 -3.05
CA THR A 7 8.57 -1.68 -4.07
C THR A 7 7.95 -2.29 -5.34
N LYS A 8 8.17 -3.59 -5.55
CA LYS A 8 7.71 -4.36 -6.71
C LYS A 8 7.10 -5.67 -6.23
N LYS A 9 6.41 -6.35 -7.13
CA LYS A 9 5.92 -7.71 -6.91
C LYS A 9 7.09 -8.70 -6.92
N LEU A 10 7.28 -9.45 -5.85
CA LEU A 10 8.46 -10.30 -5.63
C LEU A 10 8.07 -11.64 -5.04
N ILE A 11 8.81 -12.68 -5.41
CA ILE A 11 8.66 -14.01 -4.83
C ILE A 11 9.91 -14.31 -4.02
N LEU A 12 9.79 -14.34 -2.69
CA LEU A 12 10.88 -14.76 -1.82
C LEU A 12 10.92 -16.29 -1.78
N ALA A 13 11.66 -16.88 -2.71
CA ALA A 13 11.79 -18.34 -2.82
C ALA A 13 12.27 -19.02 -1.53
N PHE A 14 13.07 -18.32 -0.71
CA PHE A 14 13.53 -18.82 0.59
C PHE A 14 12.39 -19.01 1.61
N LEU A 15 11.38 -18.15 1.58
CA LEU A 15 10.20 -18.25 2.44
C LEU A 15 9.02 -18.95 1.75
N GLY A 16 9.04 -19.07 0.42
CA GLY A 16 7.92 -19.55 -0.38
C GLY A 16 6.72 -18.59 -0.37
N VAL A 17 6.97 -17.30 -0.13
CA VAL A 17 5.94 -16.25 -0.03
C VAL A 17 6.10 -15.28 -1.20
N GLU A 18 4.98 -14.89 -1.77
CA GLU A 18 4.86 -13.84 -2.77
C GLU A 18 4.38 -12.57 -2.08
N ILE A 19 5.08 -11.47 -2.31
CA ILE A 19 4.80 -10.15 -1.73
C ILE A 19 4.46 -9.23 -2.89
N ASP A 20 3.30 -8.60 -2.83
CA ASP A 20 2.90 -7.62 -3.83
C ASP A 20 3.57 -6.26 -3.61
N ALA A 21 3.58 -5.42 -4.64
CA ALA A 21 4.12 -4.06 -4.53
C ALA A 21 3.33 -3.27 -3.48
N GLY A 22 4.04 -2.74 -2.49
CA GLY A 22 3.52 -2.01 -1.35
C GLY A 22 3.18 -2.87 -0.14
N GLU A 23 3.33 -4.19 -0.22
CA GLU A 23 3.14 -5.06 0.93
C GLU A 23 4.40 -5.09 1.81
N THR A 24 4.19 -5.17 3.12
CA THR A 24 5.26 -5.23 4.12
C THR A 24 5.48 -6.66 4.61
N ILE A 25 6.72 -7.13 4.53
CA ILE A 25 7.14 -8.40 5.12
C ILE A 25 8.06 -8.18 6.32
N GLU A 26 8.03 -9.10 7.27
CA GLU A 26 8.98 -9.15 8.39
C GLU A 26 10.10 -10.16 8.09
N ILE A 27 11.32 -9.66 7.93
CA ILE A 27 12.52 -10.47 7.63
C ILE A 27 13.75 -9.88 8.35
N GLU A 28 14.85 -10.62 8.45
CA GLU A 28 16.08 -10.11 9.03
C GLU A 28 16.84 -9.20 8.06
N ASP A 29 17.64 -8.29 8.63
CA ASP A 29 18.34 -7.25 7.87
C ASP A 29 19.38 -7.85 6.90
N GLU A 30 20.07 -8.93 7.30
CA GLU A 30 21.02 -9.64 6.43
C GLU A 30 20.34 -10.19 5.16
N TYR A 31 19.11 -10.73 5.28
CA TYR A 31 18.36 -11.21 4.11
C TYR A 31 17.83 -10.06 3.26
N ALA A 32 17.38 -8.96 3.87
CA ALA A 32 16.93 -7.79 3.13
C ALA A 32 18.07 -7.19 2.30
N GLU A 33 19.28 -7.12 2.85
CA GLU A 33 20.47 -6.70 2.12
C GLU A 33 20.81 -7.64 0.96
N GLN A 34 20.73 -8.95 1.18
CA GLN A 34 21.01 -9.95 0.16
C GLN A 34 20.02 -9.85 -1.00
N VAL A 35 18.72 -9.77 -0.69
CA VAL A 35 17.65 -9.60 -1.69
C VAL A 35 17.84 -8.29 -2.46
N ASN A 36 18.18 -7.18 -1.78
CA ASN A 36 18.46 -5.92 -2.46
C ASN A 36 19.69 -6.01 -3.37
N LYS A 37 20.75 -6.72 -2.98
CA LYS A 37 21.95 -6.94 -3.82
C LYS A 37 21.64 -7.80 -5.05
N ASP A 38 20.95 -8.92 -4.86
CA ASP A 38 20.57 -9.84 -5.94
C ASP A 38 19.62 -9.17 -6.94
N LEU A 39 18.64 -8.40 -6.44
CA LEU A 39 17.64 -7.75 -7.29
C LEU A 39 18.10 -6.43 -7.91
N LYS A 40 19.21 -5.83 -7.47
CA LYS A 40 19.79 -4.61 -8.07
C LYS A 40 20.26 -4.81 -9.51
N LEU A 41 20.70 -6.03 -9.85
CA LEU A 41 21.03 -6.40 -11.24
C LEU A 41 19.79 -6.50 -12.12
N THR A 42 18.67 -6.94 -11.54
CA THR A 42 17.39 -7.12 -12.24
C THR A 42 16.60 -5.82 -12.35
N PHE A 43 16.70 -4.95 -11.34
CA PHE A 43 16.00 -3.68 -11.24
C PHE A 43 16.99 -2.52 -11.00
N PRO A 44 17.81 -2.15 -11.99
CA PRO A 44 18.75 -1.03 -11.86
C PRO A 44 18.05 0.33 -11.69
N ASP A 45 16.78 0.44 -12.09
CA ASP A 45 15.95 1.66 -11.95
C ASP A 45 15.43 1.90 -10.53
N VAL A 46 15.55 0.90 -9.62
CA VAL A 46 15.03 0.98 -8.26
C VAL A 46 16.19 0.96 -7.27
N GLU A 47 16.27 1.96 -6.38
CA GLU A 47 17.37 2.07 -5.41
C GLU A 47 17.41 0.91 -4.41
N ALA A 48 16.23 0.51 -3.91
CA ALA A 48 16.05 -0.62 -3.02
C ALA A 48 14.70 -1.28 -3.28
N VAL A 49 14.72 -2.61 -3.40
CA VAL A 49 13.53 -3.39 -3.69
C VAL A 49 12.75 -3.70 -2.40
N LEU A 50 13.47 -3.90 -1.29
CA LEU A 50 12.94 -3.97 0.06
C LEU A 50 13.38 -2.72 0.84
N VAL A 51 12.42 -1.89 1.22
CA VAL A 51 12.66 -0.62 1.96
C VAL A 51 12.28 -0.81 3.43
N PRO A 52 13.17 -0.54 4.39
CA PRO A 52 12.86 -0.71 5.81
C PRO A 52 11.71 0.21 6.24
N VAL A 53 10.69 -0.39 6.83
CA VAL A 53 9.50 0.27 7.35
C VAL A 53 9.67 0.42 8.85
N SER A 54 9.99 1.62 9.31
CA SER A 54 9.99 1.93 10.73
C SER A 54 8.57 1.72 11.29
N LYS A 55 8.45 1.24 12.54
CA LYS A 55 7.17 0.84 13.17
C LYS A 55 6.10 1.95 13.24
N ASP A 56 6.46 3.18 12.91
CA ASP A 56 5.60 4.37 12.96
C ASP A 56 5.21 4.91 11.57
N GLU A 57 5.75 4.35 10.48
CA GLU A 57 5.52 4.85 9.12
C GLU A 57 4.72 3.82 8.31
N THR A 58 3.41 4.01 8.26
CA THR A 58 2.60 3.45 7.19
C THR A 58 3.10 4.10 5.91
N ILE A 59 3.92 3.39 5.13
CA ILE A 59 4.29 3.82 3.79
C ILE A 59 2.98 3.82 2.99
N GLU A 60 2.34 4.99 2.92
CA GLU A 60 1.39 5.33 1.87
C GLU A 60 2.17 5.22 0.57
N ILE A 61 2.19 4.02 -0.02
CA ILE A 61 2.58 3.88 -1.41
C ILE A 61 1.57 4.75 -2.13
N GLU A 62 2.02 5.89 -2.66
CA GLU A 62 1.26 6.76 -3.55
C GLU A 62 0.92 5.95 -4.81
N ASP A 63 -0.02 5.01 -4.69
CA ASP A 63 -0.88 4.64 -5.80
C ASP A 63 -1.68 5.90 -6.10
N GLU A 64 -1.26 6.56 -7.16
CA GLU A 64 -1.88 7.71 -7.79
C GLU A 64 -3.41 7.56 -7.85
N LYS A 65 -4.10 7.98 -6.79
CA LYS A 65 -5.54 8.17 -6.80
C LYS A 65 -5.86 9.56 -6.31
N PRO A 66 -6.36 10.44 -7.19
CA PRO A 66 -6.50 11.84 -6.88
C PRO A 66 -7.52 12.03 -5.75
N LYS A 67 -7.07 12.77 -4.74
CA LYS A 67 -7.83 13.52 -3.74
C LYS A 67 -9.31 13.67 -4.11
N LYS A 68 -10.20 12.97 -3.42
CA LYS A 68 -11.55 13.48 -3.22
C LYS A 68 -11.75 13.85 -1.77
N ALA A 69 -11.48 15.12 -1.53
CA ALA A 69 -11.63 15.83 -0.29
C ALA A 69 -12.96 15.52 0.40
N THR A 70 -12.84 15.15 1.66
CA THR A 70 -13.86 15.22 2.69
C THR A 70 -14.52 16.62 2.70
N ARG A 71 -15.82 16.70 2.41
CA ARG A 71 -16.68 17.77 2.95
C ARG A 71 -17.78 17.15 3.78
N LYS A 72 -17.56 17.16 5.09
CA LYS A 72 -18.62 17.14 6.10
C LYS A 72 -19.36 18.49 6.07
N LYS A 73 -20.65 18.44 6.44
CA LYS A 73 -21.61 19.50 6.86
C LYS A 73 -22.81 19.52 5.93
N LYS A 74 -24.05 19.55 6.38
CA LYS A 74 -24.70 19.55 7.70
C LYS A 74 -26.16 19.19 7.42
N SER A 75 -26.83 18.62 8.41
CA SER A 75 -28.28 18.61 8.58
C SER A 75 -28.93 19.93 8.16
N ASP A 76 -30.07 19.89 7.48
CA ASP A 76 -31.29 20.63 7.87
C ASP A 76 -32.51 20.24 7.03
N ALA A 77 -33.65 20.10 7.73
CA ALA A 77 -35.03 20.37 7.30
C ALA A 77 -35.68 19.60 6.13
N GLU A 78 -36.49 18.61 6.50
CA GLU A 78 -37.96 18.63 6.44
C GLU A 78 -38.73 19.28 5.25
N ILE A 79 -39.76 18.53 4.79
CA ILE A 79 -40.97 18.92 4.03
C ILE A 79 -40.68 19.00 2.50
N ILE A 80 -41.42 18.36 1.59
CA ILE A 80 -42.87 18.47 1.34
C ILE A 80 -43.44 17.16 0.76
N GLU A 81 -44.65 16.85 1.23
CA GLU A 81 -45.67 15.92 0.72
C GLU A 81 -45.91 15.96 -0.80
N ASP A 82 -46.45 14.84 -1.28
CA ASP A 82 -47.68 14.76 -2.11
C ASP A 82 -47.56 14.05 -3.46
N ASP A 83 -48.57 13.21 -3.68
CA ASP A 83 -49.14 12.75 -4.96
C ASP A 83 -48.33 11.70 -5.78
N ALA A 84 -48.88 10.61 -6.31
CA ALA A 84 -50.21 10.02 -6.29
C ALA A 84 -50.18 8.67 -7.04
N ALA A 85 -51.18 7.84 -6.71
CA ALA A 85 -51.93 6.94 -7.60
C ALA A 85 -51.19 5.83 -8.37
N GLU A 86 -51.35 4.61 -7.83
CA GLU A 86 -52.13 3.52 -8.42
C GLU A 86 -52.27 3.48 -9.96
N LYS A 87 -51.69 2.44 -10.57
CA LYS A 87 -52.42 1.58 -11.51
C LYS A 87 -51.78 0.21 -11.69
#